data_AF-A0A3A5RRU6-F1
#
_entry.id   AF-A0A3A5RRU6-F1
#
_cell.length_a   1.000
_cell.length_b   1.000
_cell.length_c   1.000
_cell.angle_alpha   90.00
_cell.angle_beta   90.00
_cell.angle_gamma   90.00
#
_symmetry.space_group_name_H-M   'P 1'
#
loop_
_entity.id
_entity.type
_entity.pdbx_description
1 polymer ?
#
loop_
_entity_poly.entity_id
_entity_poly.type
_entity_poly.pdbx_seq_one_letter_code
_entity_poly.pdbx_strand_id
1 'polypeptide(L)'
;MKNEISPTSNVDKATLIGDEYVSQVRTFGALGYTPQRICTLLGLRGKGKTALIVRLSIPGDVYYDAYRNGCALGEYNIDAELAKKAETGDVSAIETLETRKQERTVKDLRNQLFGI
;
A
#
# COMPACT_ATOMS: atom_id res chain seq x y z
N MET A 1 37.44 17.92 9.15
CA MET A 1 36.36 17.04 9.67
C MET A 1 35.10 17.41 8.93
N LYS A 2 34.55 16.51 8.10
CA LYS A 2 33.24 16.74 7.46
C LYS A 2 32.20 16.46 8.55
N ASN A 3 31.55 17.51 9.05
CA ASN A 3 30.41 17.35 9.94
C ASN A 3 29.27 16.76 9.10
N GLU A 4 29.10 15.44 9.17
CA GLU A 4 27.92 14.77 8.64
C GLU A 4 26.74 15.16 9.51
N ILE A 5 26.00 16.18 9.07
CA ILE A 5 24.76 16.60 9.70
C ILE A 5 23.77 15.45 9.52
N SER A 6 23.48 14.74 10.62
CA SER A 6 22.53 13.65 10.57
C SER A 6 21.12 14.21 10.36
N PRO A 7 20.33 13.66 9.40
CA PRO A 7 19.00 14.17 9.09
C PRO A 7 18.10 14.05 10.32
N THR A 8 17.59 15.19 10.79
CA THR A 8 16.85 15.33 12.06
C THR A 8 15.34 15.37 11.87
N SER A 9 14.83 15.69 10.67
CA SER A 9 13.40 15.66 10.35
C SER A 9 12.99 14.47 9.49
N ASN A 10 11.70 14.14 9.47
CA ASN A 10 11.14 13.11 8.57
C ASN A 10 11.31 13.47 7.08
N VAL A 11 11.36 14.78 6.76
CA VAL A 11 11.59 15.30 5.41
C VAL A 11 13.03 15.08 4.97
N ASP A 12 14.00 15.27 5.88
CA ASP A 12 15.42 14.99 5.60
C ASP A 12 15.71 13.48 5.44
N LYS A 13 14.87 12.63 6.05
CA LYS A 13 14.92 11.19 5.83
C LYS A 13 14.30 10.79 4.50
N ALA A 14 13.26 11.49 4.04
CA ALA A 14 12.57 11.20 2.78
C ALA A 14 13.46 11.46 1.55
N THR A 15 14.35 12.45 1.60
CA THR A 15 15.29 12.78 0.50
C THR A 15 16.42 11.75 0.31
N LEU A 16 16.49 10.71 1.16
CA LEU A 16 17.50 9.65 1.07
C LEU A 16 17.16 8.55 0.05
N ILE A 17 15.98 8.59 -0.55
CA ILE A 17 15.56 7.70 -1.63
C ILE A 17 14.87 8.51 -2.71
N GLY A 18 15.27 8.33 -3.97
CA GLY A 18 14.59 8.95 -5.10
C GLY A 18 13.30 8.21 -5.45
N ASP A 19 12.77 8.45 -6.64
CA ASP A 19 11.49 7.87 -7.09
C ASP A 19 11.67 6.61 -7.97
N GLU A 20 12.89 6.03 -7.99
CA GLU A 20 13.23 4.88 -8.83
C GLU A 20 12.41 3.61 -8.53
N TYR A 21 11.87 3.47 -7.32
CA TYR A 21 11.12 2.28 -6.91
C TYR A 21 9.59 2.46 -7.00
N VAL A 22 9.08 3.62 -7.42
CA VAL A 22 7.65 3.96 -7.40
C VAL A 22 6.80 2.91 -8.13
N SER A 23 7.23 2.48 -9.32
CA SER A 23 6.52 1.44 -10.08
C SER A 23 6.50 0.09 -9.35
N GLN A 24 7.62 -0.31 -8.76
CA GLN A 24 7.71 -1.58 -8.02
C GLN A 24 6.87 -1.55 -6.75
N VAL A 25 6.86 -0.42 -6.03
CA VAL A 25 6.02 -0.20 -4.86
C VAL A 25 4.54 -0.33 -5.20
N ARG A 26 4.09 0.25 -6.34
CA ARG A 26 2.73 0.06 -6.83
C ARG A 26 2.40 -1.41 -7.09
N THR A 27 3.29 -2.12 -7.80
CA THR A 27 3.11 -3.55 -8.08
C THR A 27 3.02 -4.37 -6.79
N PHE A 28 3.91 -4.13 -5.83
CA PHE A 28 3.88 -4.84 -4.55
C PHE A 28 2.66 -4.48 -3.69
N GLY A 29 2.17 -3.23 -3.78
CA GLY A 29 0.91 -2.82 -3.18
C GLY A 29 -0.28 -3.64 -3.72
N ALA A 30 -0.33 -3.87 -5.03
CA ALA A 30 -1.36 -4.70 -5.65
C ALA A 30 -1.29 -6.18 -5.24
N LEU A 31 -0.10 -6.66 -4.85
CA LEU A 31 0.09 -7.99 -4.28
C LEU A 31 -0.22 -8.06 -2.77
N GLY A 32 -0.60 -6.95 -2.14
CA GLY A 32 -0.94 -6.87 -0.72
C GLY A 32 0.28 -6.95 0.21
N TYR A 33 1.48 -6.60 -0.26
CA TYR A 33 2.69 -6.67 0.56
C TYR A 33 2.81 -5.48 1.50
N THR A 34 3.21 -5.74 2.74
CA THR A 34 3.43 -4.68 3.72
C THR A 34 4.64 -3.81 3.36
N PRO A 35 4.67 -2.53 3.78
CA PRO A 35 5.83 -1.64 3.58
C PRO A 35 7.17 -2.26 4.01
N GLN A 36 7.18 -3.01 5.12
CA GLN A 36 8.38 -3.69 5.62
C GLN A 36 8.84 -4.80 4.67
N ARG A 37 7.91 -5.59 4.13
CA ARG A 37 8.22 -6.64 3.16
C ARG A 37 8.72 -6.04 1.85
N ILE A 38 8.11 -4.95 1.40
CA ILE A 38 8.55 -4.21 0.21
C ILE A 38 10.00 -3.75 0.36
N CYS A 39 10.37 -3.15 1.50
CA CYS A 39 11.75 -2.75 1.75
C CYS A 39 12.72 -3.93 1.67
N THR A 40 12.35 -5.10 2.21
CA THR A 40 13.16 -6.32 2.14
C THR A 40 13.34 -6.79 0.69
N LEU A 41 12.27 -6.77 -0.10
CA LEU A 41 12.30 -7.20 -1.52
C LEU A 41 13.10 -6.24 -2.42
N LEU A 42 13.10 -4.95 -2.09
CA LEU A 42 13.92 -3.94 -2.76
C LEU A 42 15.39 -3.94 -2.28
N GLY A 43 15.74 -4.80 -1.32
CA GLY A 43 17.09 -4.86 -0.76
C GLY A 43 17.46 -3.65 0.11
N LEU A 44 16.49 -2.83 0.50
CA LEU A 44 16.72 -1.61 1.27
C LEU A 44 17.07 -1.93 2.73
N ARG A 45 18.12 -1.27 3.24
CA ARG A 45 18.60 -1.41 4.62
C ARG A 45 18.92 -0.05 5.24
N GLY A 46 19.05 -0.03 6.56
CA GLY A 46 19.43 1.17 7.31
C GLY A 46 18.55 2.38 6.97
N LYS A 47 19.19 3.49 6.57
CA LYS A 47 18.52 4.76 6.28
C LYS A 47 17.53 4.67 5.11
N GLY A 48 17.84 3.91 4.05
CA GLY A 48 16.95 3.77 2.88
C GLY A 48 15.64 3.04 3.21
N LYS A 49 15.72 2.01 4.07
CA LYS A 49 14.52 1.33 4.60
C LYS A 49 13.64 2.30 5.41
N THR A 50 14.26 3.08 6.30
CA THR A 50 13.52 4.08 7.10
C THR A 50 12.91 5.15 6.22
N ALA A 51 13.64 5.64 5.21
CA ALA A 51 13.15 6.64 4.26
C ALA A 51 11.90 6.17 3.52
N LEU A 52 11.95 4.97 2.92
CA LEU A 52 10.79 4.44 2.19
C LEU A 52 9.59 4.20 3.10
N ILE A 53 9.80 3.68 4.31
CA ILE A 53 8.71 3.49 5.29
C ILE A 53 8.04 4.83 5.64
N VAL A 54 8.85 5.89 5.86
CA VAL A 54 8.33 7.22 6.15
C VAL A 54 7.53 7.76 4.96
N ARG A 55 8.09 7.70 3.74
CA ARG A 55 7.41 8.18 2.53
C ARG A 55 6.08 7.44 2.27
N LEU A 56 6.04 6.13 2.52
CA LEU A 56 4.82 5.31 2.44
C LEU A 56 3.74 5.65 3.48
N SER A 57 4.04 6.49 4.46
CA SER A 57 3.11 6.89 5.52
C SER A 57 2.58 8.33 5.39
N ILE A 58 3.09 9.11 4.42
CA ILE A 58 2.76 10.53 4.25
C ILE A 58 1.79 10.69 3.08
N PRO A 59 0.51 11.06 3.33
CA PRO A 59 -0.43 11.37 2.25
C PRO A 59 0.10 12.48 1.34
N GLY A 60 -0.01 12.28 0.02
CA GLY A 60 0.51 13.19 -1.00
C GLY A 60 1.98 12.98 -1.37
N ASP A 61 2.70 12.06 -0.72
CA ASP A 61 3.98 11.56 -1.24
C ASP A 61 3.72 10.57 -2.39
N VAL A 62 4.52 10.64 -3.45
CA VAL A 62 4.41 9.76 -4.62
C VAL A 62 4.46 8.27 -4.25
N TYR A 63 5.23 7.87 -3.24
CA TYR A 63 5.27 6.48 -2.78
C TYR A 63 4.00 6.09 -2.04
N TYR A 64 3.46 6.97 -1.20
CA TYR A 64 2.18 6.75 -0.54
C TYR A 64 1.10 6.54 -1.59
N ASP A 65 1.00 7.45 -2.56
CA ASP A 65 -0.02 7.40 -3.61
C ASP A 65 0.14 6.15 -4.48
N ALA A 66 1.37 5.83 -4.90
CA ALA A 66 1.65 4.63 -5.69
C ALA A 66 1.29 3.35 -4.94
N TYR A 67 1.61 3.25 -3.66
CA TYR A 67 1.28 2.10 -2.84
C TYR A 67 -0.24 1.94 -2.64
N ARG A 68 -0.93 3.03 -2.28
CA ARG A 68 -2.39 3.04 -2.10
C ARG A 68 -3.13 2.69 -3.39
N ASN A 69 -2.69 3.26 -4.51
CA ASN A 69 -3.22 2.92 -5.84
C ASN A 69 -2.97 1.46 -6.21
N GLY A 70 -1.78 0.93 -5.86
CA GLY A 70 -1.47 -0.48 -5.98
C GLY A 70 -2.46 -1.35 -5.22
N CYS A 71 -2.64 -1.10 -3.92
CA CYS A 71 -3.57 -1.84 -3.08
C CYS A 71 -5.00 -1.81 -3.62
N ALA A 72 -5.50 -0.63 -4.01
CA ALA A 72 -6.83 -0.48 -4.58
C ALA A 72 -7.00 -1.30 -5.88
N LEU A 73 -5.98 -1.29 -6.75
CA LEU A 73 -5.98 -2.11 -7.97
C LEU A 73 -6.01 -3.61 -7.66
N GLY A 74 -5.22 -4.06 -6.69
CA GLY A 74 -5.21 -5.45 -6.24
C GLY A 74 -6.57 -5.90 -5.70
N GLU A 75 -7.18 -5.08 -4.84
CA GLU A 75 -8.51 -5.33 -4.30
C GLU A 75 -9.57 -5.42 -5.40
N TYR A 76 -9.54 -4.49 -6.37
CA TYR A 76 -10.45 -4.49 -7.51
C TYR A 76 -10.29 -5.75 -8.36
N ASN A 77 -9.06 -6.16 -8.68
CA ASN A 77 -8.81 -7.35 -9.49
C ASN A 77 -9.31 -8.63 -8.82
N ILE A 78 -9.18 -8.74 -7.49
CA ILE A 78 -9.75 -9.86 -6.73
C ILE A 78 -11.27 -9.90 -6.89
N ASP A 79 -11.94 -8.75 -6.77
CA ASP A 79 -13.40 -8.71 -6.90
C ASP A 79 -13.85 -9.01 -8.33
N ALA A 80 -13.13 -8.53 -9.33
CA ALA A 80 -13.43 -8.80 -10.73
C ALA A 80 -13.36 -10.30 -11.04
N GLU A 81 -12.32 -10.98 -10.56
CA GLU A 81 -12.18 -12.43 -10.71
C GLU A 81 -13.24 -13.21 -9.91
N LEU A 82 -13.57 -12.76 -8.70
CA LEU A 82 -14.67 -13.35 -7.91
C LEU A 82 -16.03 -13.17 -8.60
N ALA A 83 -16.31 -11.99 -9.15
CA ALA A 83 -17.54 -11.71 -9.88
C ALA A 83 -17.67 -12.61 -11.10
N LYS A 84 -16.58 -12.76 -11.88
CA LYS A 84 -16.56 -13.67 -13.03
C LYS A 84 -16.84 -15.13 -12.65
N LYS A 85 -16.29 -15.60 -11.52
CA LYS A 85 -16.59 -16.95 -11.00
C LYS A 85 -18.03 -17.07 -10.50
N ALA A 86 -18.53 -16.05 -9.82
CA ALA A 86 -19.91 -15.98 -9.34
C ALA A 86 -20.92 -16.05 -10.50
N GLU A 87 -20.63 -15.40 -11.63
CA GLU A 87 -21.45 -15.48 -12.86
C GLU A 87 -21.56 -16.91 -13.41
N THR A 88 -20.56 -17.76 -13.16
CA THR A 88 -20.59 -19.18 -13.53
C THR A 88 -21.28 -20.08 -12.50
N GLY A 89 -21.84 -19.50 -11.43
CA GLY A 89 -22.56 -20.23 -10.38
C GLY A 89 -21.66 -20.77 -9.26
N ASP A 90 -20.41 -20.29 -9.15
CA ASP A 90 -19.53 -20.64 -8.02
C ASP A 90 -20.06 -20.00 -6.72
N VAL A 91 -20.69 -20.83 -5.89
CA VAL A 91 -21.30 -20.42 -4.61
C VAL A 91 -20.26 -19.83 -3.66
N SER A 92 -19.05 -20.37 -3.62
CA SER A 92 -18.00 -19.86 -2.73
C SER A 92 -17.54 -18.46 -3.16
N ALA A 93 -17.46 -18.22 -4.47
CA ALA A 93 -17.16 -16.89 -5.00
C ALA A 93 -18.27 -15.87 -4.69
N ILE A 94 -19.54 -16.27 -4.79
CA ILE A 94 -20.70 -15.43 -4.42
C ILE A 94 -20.62 -15.02 -2.95
N GLU A 95 -20.48 -15.99 -2.03
CA GLU A 95 -20.40 -15.74 -0.59
C GLU A 95 -19.22 -14.83 -0.23
N THR A 96 -18.06 -15.08 -0.86
CA THR A 96 -16.86 -14.26 -0.65
C THR A 96 -17.07 -12.82 -1.13
N LEU A 97 -17.68 -12.63 -2.31
CA LEU A 97 -17.95 -11.30 -2.86
C LEU A 97 -18.90 -10.51 -1.94
N GLU A 98 -19.97 -11.14 -1.46
CA GLU A 98 -20.92 -10.51 -0.53
C GLU A 98 -20.27 -10.14 0.81
N THR A 99 -19.46 -11.04 1.37
CA THR A 99 -18.69 -10.75 2.60
C THR A 99 -17.80 -9.53 2.41
N ARG A 100 -17.06 -9.46 1.30
CA ARG A 100 -16.18 -8.31 1.00
C ARG A 100 -16.94 -7.00 0.83
N LYS A 101 -18.14 -7.01 0.23
CA LYS A 101 -19.01 -5.82 0.12
C LYS A 101 -19.48 -5.34 1.50
N GLN A 102 -19.85 -6.27 2.37
CA GLN A 102 -20.26 -5.95 3.74
C GLN A 102 -19.09 -5.36 4.53
N GLU A 103 -17.91 -5.97 4.47
CA GLU A 103 -16.70 -5.46 5.14
C GLU A 103 -16.33 -4.04 4.70
N ARG A 104 -16.47 -3.73 3.41
CA ARG A 104 -16.25 -2.36 2.90
C ARG A 104 -17.26 -1.37 3.45
N THR A 105 -18.55 -1.72 3.40
CA THR A 105 -19.60 -0.86 3.99
C THR A 105 -19.31 -0.56 5.46
N VAL A 106 -18.90 -1.58 6.23
CA VAL A 106 -18.53 -1.42 7.64
C VAL A 106 -17.29 -0.52 7.79
N LYS A 107 -16.27 -0.69 6.94
CA LYS A 107 -15.05 0.12 6.97
C LYS A 107 -15.31 1.58 6.59
N ASP A 108 -16.16 1.84 5.61
CA ASP A 108 -16.52 3.18 5.19
C ASP A 108 -17.34 3.88 6.28
N LEU A 109 -18.25 3.15 6.93
CA LEU A 109 -19.00 3.67 8.08
C LEU A 109 -18.10 3.99 9.27
N ARG A 110 -17.10 3.15 9.55
CA ARG A 110 -16.09 3.43 10.60
C ARG A 110 -15.28 4.68 10.28
N ASN A 111 -14.85 4.84 9.03
CA ASN A 111 -14.15 6.04 8.60
C ASN A 111 -15.04 7.29 8.69
N GLN A 112 -16.31 7.20 8.30
CA GLN A 112 -17.24 8.32 8.36
C GLN A 112 -17.56 8.74 9.80
N LEU A 113 -17.77 7.78 10.71
CA LEU A 113 -18.19 8.08 12.08
C LEU A 113 -17.01 8.41 13.00
N PHE A 114 -15.84 7.81 12.76
CA PHE A 114 -14.73 7.84 13.71
C PHE A 114 -13.38 8.22 13.08
N GLY A 115 -13.30 8.35 11.75
CA GLY A 115 -12.05 8.67 11.05
C GLY A 115 -11.01 7.53 11.07
N ILE A 116 -11.46 6.28 11.26
CA ILE A 116 -10.60 5.06 11.34
C ILE A 116 -11.02 3.97 10.35
#